data_AF-A0A7C2ETR4-F1
#
_entry.id   AF-A0A7C2ETR4-F1
#
_cell.length_a   1.000
_cell.length_b   1.000
_cell.length_c   1.000
_cell.angle_alpha   90.00
_cell.angle_beta   90.00
_cell.angle_gamma   90.00
#
_symmetry.space_group_name_H-M   'P 1'
#
loop_
_entity.id
_entity.type
_entity.pdbx_description
1 polymer ?
#
loop_
_entity_poly.entity_id
_entity_poly.type
_entity_poly.pdbx_seq_one_letter_code
_entity_poly.pdbx_strand_id
1 'polypeptide(L)'
;MAGAKGDHAMRFYSILAGTLFVWLMAEAQIQMTRVQEQEPNNSLDAPQIVATSLTDSQGVVITPATIYPANDRDYYRFRVDTPGIYSLRVDTNRDTLLTLYTSTGTQIATNDNNGNPDIPNRLASGLTLNLDAGEYIAEVRYLFWQGVCRYALRLFPGDQAPDNDPTEPNDDADHAVPLDAFTGGEMISPVGFISYGGGDVDVYNFKSAVPITGLRIRTQTYIDTILRVIAPDGTVYDNDDSSWDPLNGAASEVYIPLGPAGTYQVEVRTFGTWGGYYQLHISAALPTEITLQEGNALFRLRSLTGARDRTATNNADWLYAGADHFFQQGWWYRIEGVHSREFTLSTLTLVGQDQPNRAFLTYSE
;
A
#
# COMPACT_ATOMS: atom_id res chain seq x y z
N MET A 1 -9.53 53.03 -74.92
CA MET A 1 -8.24 52.85 -75.65
C MET A 1 -7.17 52.56 -74.61
N ALA A 2 -6.46 51.43 -74.78
CA ALA A 2 -5.17 51.04 -74.21
C ALA A 2 -4.83 51.45 -72.75
N GLY A 3 -4.65 50.44 -71.88
CA GLY A 3 -4.12 50.60 -70.52
C GLY A 3 -2.61 50.49 -70.42
N ALA A 4 -2.06 50.76 -69.23
CA ALA A 4 -1.07 49.95 -68.51
C ALA A 4 -0.51 50.68 -67.26
N LYS A 5 -0.50 49.93 -66.14
CA LYS A 5 0.51 49.77 -65.07
C LYS A 5 1.24 50.97 -64.44
N GLY A 6 1.30 50.92 -63.10
CA GLY A 6 2.32 51.58 -62.29
C GLY A 6 2.16 51.23 -60.81
N ASP A 7 2.89 50.19 -60.37
CA ASP A 7 3.01 49.72 -58.99
C ASP A 7 3.49 50.84 -58.04
N HIS A 8 2.82 50.96 -56.88
CA HIS A 8 3.28 51.77 -55.76
C HIS A 8 3.80 50.87 -54.63
N ALA A 9 5.03 51.19 -54.21
CA ALA A 9 5.82 50.51 -53.20
C ALA A 9 5.13 50.40 -51.83
N MET A 10 5.25 49.23 -51.20
CA MET A 10 5.23 49.10 -49.74
C MET A 10 6.45 48.33 -49.25
N ARG A 11 7.08 48.90 -48.22
CA ARG A 11 8.30 48.46 -47.56
C ARG A 11 8.13 47.07 -46.94
N PHE A 12 9.03 46.15 -47.26
CA PHE A 12 9.18 44.88 -46.55
C PHE A 12 9.79 45.15 -45.17
N TYR A 13 9.02 44.87 -44.11
CA TYR A 13 9.56 44.62 -42.79
C TYR A 13 10.05 43.17 -42.74
N SER A 14 11.36 43.00 -42.66
CA SER A 14 12.00 41.71 -42.40
C SER A 14 11.73 41.32 -40.94
N ILE A 15 10.78 40.41 -40.71
CA ILE A 15 10.64 39.74 -39.41
C ILE A 15 11.56 38.52 -39.48
N LEU A 16 12.67 38.58 -38.73
CA LEU A 16 13.50 37.41 -38.46
C LEU A 16 12.64 36.36 -37.74
N ALA A 17 12.37 35.24 -38.40
CA ALA A 17 11.87 34.04 -37.76
C ALA A 17 13.00 33.42 -36.93
N GLY A 18 13.02 33.69 -35.63
CA GLY A 18 13.82 32.93 -34.67
C GLY A 18 13.07 31.66 -34.32
N THR A 19 13.55 30.51 -34.81
CA THR A 19 13.10 29.19 -34.38
C THR A 19 13.57 28.97 -32.93
N LEU A 20 12.64 29.13 -31.98
CA LEU A 20 12.86 28.75 -30.59
C LEU A 20 12.78 27.22 -30.51
N PHE A 21 13.93 26.55 -30.46
CA PHE A 21 13.99 25.13 -30.12
C PHE A 21 13.75 25.00 -28.62
N VAL A 22 12.54 24.58 -28.23
CA VAL A 22 12.29 24.07 -26.89
C VAL A 22 12.85 22.66 -26.85
N TRP A 23 13.98 22.48 -26.18
CA TRP A 23 14.45 21.16 -25.79
C TRP A 23 13.57 20.66 -24.64
N LEU A 24 12.61 19.80 -24.96
CA LEU A 24 12.01 18.90 -23.98
C LEU A 24 13.07 17.85 -23.64
N MET A 25 13.90 18.12 -22.63
CA MET A 25 14.65 17.08 -21.95
C MET A 25 13.63 16.37 -21.06
N ALA A 26 13.13 15.21 -21.49
CA ALA A 26 12.53 14.27 -20.56
C ALA A 26 13.69 13.77 -19.69
N GLU A 27 13.82 14.30 -18.47
CA GLU A 27 14.72 13.68 -17.50
C GLU A 27 14.24 12.24 -17.29
N ALA A 28 15.16 11.29 -17.46
CA ALA A 28 14.84 9.88 -17.26
C ALA A 28 14.52 9.69 -15.77
N GLN A 29 13.27 9.36 -15.49
CA GLN A 29 12.79 9.13 -14.14
C GLN A 29 13.47 7.92 -13.52
N ILE A 30 14.01 8.10 -12.31
CA ILE A 30 14.60 7.01 -11.52
C ILE A 30 13.50 6.00 -11.20
N GLN A 31 13.70 4.75 -11.61
CA GLN A 31 12.79 3.67 -11.31
C GLN A 31 13.05 3.14 -9.89
N MET A 32 12.03 3.07 -9.05
CA MET A 32 12.14 2.58 -7.67
C MET A 32 11.54 1.19 -7.56
N THR A 33 12.38 0.17 -7.35
CA THR A 33 11.89 -1.19 -7.11
C THR A 33 11.47 -1.34 -5.66
N ARG A 34 10.22 -1.76 -5.42
CA ARG A 34 9.73 -2.08 -4.08
C ARG A 34 10.27 -3.43 -3.61
N VAL A 35 10.79 -3.47 -2.39
CA VAL A 35 11.27 -4.66 -1.69
C VAL A 35 10.55 -4.74 -0.35
N GLN A 36 10.02 -5.91 -0.02
CA GLN A 36 9.44 -6.13 1.30
C GLN A 36 10.56 -6.51 2.28
N GLU A 37 10.51 -5.96 3.49
CA GLU A 37 11.38 -6.40 4.58
C GLU A 37 11.16 -7.89 4.90
N GLN A 38 12.25 -8.59 5.23
CA GLN A 38 12.24 -10.00 5.63
C GLN A 38 13.14 -10.22 6.85
N GLU A 39 12.51 -10.70 7.91
CA GLU A 39 13.16 -11.09 9.16
C GLU A 39 13.58 -12.58 9.15
N PRO A 40 14.69 -12.96 9.81
CA PRO A 40 15.59 -12.11 10.59
C PRO A 40 16.61 -11.37 9.71
N ASN A 41 16.79 -10.06 9.93
CA ASN A 41 17.83 -9.24 9.32
C ASN A 41 18.66 -8.47 10.37
N ASN A 42 18.71 -9.01 11.61
CA ASN A 42 19.02 -8.28 12.85
C ASN A 42 20.52 -8.08 13.15
N SER A 43 21.39 -8.36 12.17
CA SER A 43 22.84 -8.27 12.37
C SER A 43 23.61 -7.98 11.07
N LEU A 44 24.78 -7.36 11.23
CA LEU A 44 25.75 -7.15 10.13
C LEU A 44 26.16 -8.44 9.41
N ASP A 45 26.12 -9.58 10.10
CA ASP A 45 26.53 -10.88 9.55
C ASP A 45 25.40 -11.57 8.76
N ALA A 46 24.15 -11.16 8.99
CA ALA A 46 22.97 -11.70 8.32
C ALA A 46 22.03 -10.57 7.85
N PRO A 47 22.50 -9.65 6.99
CA PRO A 47 21.64 -8.62 6.42
C PRO A 47 20.68 -9.23 5.39
N GLN A 48 19.50 -8.65 5.25
CA GLN A 48 18.63 -8.94 4.12
C GLN A 48 19.33 -8.51 2.82
N ILE A 49 19.35 -9.38 1.82
CA ILE A 49 19.96 -9.09 0.51
C ILE A 49 18.94 -8.38 -0.37
N VAL A 50 19.27 -7.16 -0.78
CA VAL A 50 18.53 -6.40 -1.79
C VAL A 50 19.03 -6.84 -3.17
N ALA A 51 18.21 -7.63 -3.87
CA ALA A 51 18.60 -8.22 -5.16
C ALA A 51 18.76 -7.21 -6.30
N THR A 52 18.03 -6.09 -6.23
CA THR A 52 18.11 -5.02 -7.22
C THR A 52 19.33 -4.15 -6.96
N SER A 53 20.22 -4.05 -7.95
CA SER A 53 21.39 -3.17 -7.86
C SER A 53 21.02 -1.73 -8.22
N LEU A 54 21.67 -0.79 -7.56
CA LEU A 54 21.49 0.64 -7.79
C LEU A 54 22.35 1.09 -8.98
N THR A 55 21.75 1.87 -9.88
CA THR A 55 22.42 2.48 -11.04
C THR A 55 22.15 3.99 -11.05
N ASP A 56 22.46 4.69 -12.14
CA ASP A 56 22.13 6.10 -12.33
C ASP A 56 20.63 6.33 -12.62
N SER A 57 19.88 5.28 -12.98
CA SER A 57 18.44 5.36 -13.26
C SER A 57 17.58 4.36 -12.47
N GLN A 58 18.18 3.61 -11.55
CA GLN A 58 17.49 2.57 -10.76
C GLN A 58 17.80 2.73 -9.28
N GLY A 59 16.75 2.78 -8.47
CA GLY A 59 16.78 2.74 -7.02
C GLY A 59 15.90 1.62 -6.45
N VAL A 60 15.84 1.57 -5.12
CA VAL A 60 15.06 0.61 -4.34
C VAL A 60 14.36 1.34 -3.19
N VAL A 61 13.14 0.92 -2.89
CA VAL A 61 12.49 1.23 -1.62
C VAL A 61 12.17 -0.05 -0.87
N ILE A 62 12.54 -0.10 0.40
CA ILE A 62 12.15 -1.18 1.30
C ILE A 62 10.92 -0.71 2.09
N THR A 63 9.78 -1.33 1.83
CA THR A 63 8.48 -1.00 2.45
C THR A 63 7.46 -2.13 2.22
N PRO A 64 6.55 -2.40 3.17
CA PRO A 64 6.56 -1.86 4.54
C PRO A 64 7.73 -2.44 5.33
N ALA A 65 8.30 -1.64 6.23
CA ALA A 65 9.36 -2.06 7.14
C ALA A 65 9.06 -1.61 8.58
N THR A 66 9.47 -2.41 9.55
CA THR A 66 9.20 -2.19 10.97
C THR A 66 10.35 -2.67 11.84
N ILE A 67 10.85 -1.80 12.70
CA ILE A 67 11.74 -2.16 13.81
C ILE A 67 10.87 -2.76 14.92
N TYR A 68 10.83 -4.09 15.01
CA TYR A 68 10.08 -4.84 16.02
C TYR A 68 10.66 -6.24 16.25
N PRO A 69 10.98 -6.62 17.49
CA PRO A 69 10.59 -6.00 18.77
C PRO A 69 11.52 -4.83 19.19
N ALA A 70 11.38 -4.35 20.44
CA ALA A 70 12.34 -3.38 20.96
C ALA A 70 13.78 -3.94 20.90
N ASN A 71 14.73 -3.10 20.50
CA ASN A 71 16.13 -3.43 20.18
C ASN A 71 16.40 -4.09 18.84
N ASP A 72 15.38 -4.17 17.99
CA ASP A 72 15.55 -4.59 16.62
C ASP A 72 16.42 -3.61 15.80
N ARG A 73 17.14 -4.15 14.82
CA ARG A 73 18.13 -3.42 14.00
C ARG A 73 18.15 -4.04 12.60
N ASP A 74 17.68 -3.31 11.62
CA ASP A 74 17.42 -3.91 10.33
C ASP A 74 18.62 -3.65 9.41
N TYR A 75 19.27 -4.72 8.96
CA TYR A 75 20.43 -4.61 8.08
C TYR A 75 20.09 -5.03 6.66
N TYR A 76 20.47 -4.20 5.69
CA TYR A 76 20.22 -4.42 4.26
C TYR A 76 21.53 -4.37 3.48
N ARG A 77 21.87 -5.46 2.79
CA ARG A 77 23.00 -5.51 1.86
C ARG A 77 22.52 -5.14 0.47
N PHE A 78 23.12 -4.14 -0.14
CA PHE A 78 22.81 -3.69 -1.48
C PHE A 78 24.08 -3.46 -2.30
N ARG A 79 23.91 -3.36 -3.62
CA ARG A 79 25.01 -3.17 -4.57
C ARG A 79 24.82 -1.90 -5.38
N VAL A 80 25.87 -1.12 -5.51
CA VAL A 80 25.99 0.01 -6.43
C VAL A 80 26.76 -0.48 -7.65
N ASP A 81 26.15 -0.42 -8.83
CA ASP A 81 26.81 -0.83 -10.09
C ASP A 81 27.48 0.35 -10.81
N THR A 82 26.94 1.55 -10.64
CA THR A 82 27.48 2.77 -11.26
C THR A 82 27.98 3.71 -10.17
N PRO A 83 29.27 4.09 -10.13
CA PRO A 83 29.76 5.05 -9.16
C PRO A 83 29.04 6.40 -9.30
N GLY A 84 28.76 7.06 -8.18
CA GLY A 84 28.09 8.36 -8.21
C GLY A 84 27.56 8.80 -6.85
N ILE A 85 26.81 9.90 -6.86
CA ILE A 85 26.10 10.38 -5.68
C ILE A 85 24.88 9.48 -5.46
N TYR A 86 24.73 8.97 -4.25
CA TYR A 86 23.57 8.20 -3.80
C TYR A 86 23.02 8.77 -2.50
N SER A 87 21.70 8.69 -2.36
CA SER A 87 20.99 9.00 -1.14
C SER A 87 20.34 7.77 -0.55
N LEU A 88 20.42 7.68 0.78
CA LEU A 88 19.72 6.73 1.62
C LEU A 88 18.82 7.55 2.56
N ARG A 89 17.51 7.39 2.47
CA ARG A 89 16.53 8.18 3.23
C ARG A 89 15.61 7.25 4.01
N VAL A 90 15.47 7.50 5.31
CA VAL A 90 14.51 6.79 6.15
C VAL A 90 13.26 7.65 6.30
N ASP A 91 12.14 7.20 5.78
CA ASP A 91 10.86 7.89 5.93
C ASP A 91 10.14 7.33 7.16
N THR A 92 9.89 8.20 8.15
CA THR A 92 9.26 7.81 9.41
C THR A 92 8.78 9.04 10.19
N ASN A 93 7.90 8.84 11.17
CA ASN A 93 7.52 9.82 12.21
C ASN A 93 8.23 9.57 13.54
N ARG A 94 9.31 8.79 13.53
CA ARG A 94 10.11 8.42 14.70
C ARG A 94 11.56 8.87 14.54
N ASP A 95 12.31 8.76 15.63
CA ASP A 95 13.74 9.11 15.69
C ASP A 95 14.61 7.89 15.38
N THR A 96 15.12 7.84 14.15
CA THR A 96 15.88 6.70 13.63
C THR A 96 17.34 7.07 13.45
N LEU A 97 18.25 6.11 13.65
CA LEU A 97 19.65 6.22 13.24
C LEU A 97 19.88 5.40 11.99
N LEU A 98 20.41 6.03 10.95
CA LEU A 98 20.88 5.35 9.73
C LEU A 98 22.40 5.26 9.75
N THR A 99 22.94 4.06 9.55
CA THR A 99 24.38 3.84 9.44
C THR A 99 24.72 3.09 8.16
N LEU A 100 25.73 3.56 7.43
CA LEU A 100 26.25 2.90 6.23
C LEU A 100 27.58 2.23 6.54
N TYR A 101 27.74 1.00 6.09
CA TYR A 101 28.94 0.20 6.21
C TYR A 101 29.45 -0.23 4.83
N THR A 102 30.77 -0.47 4.76
CA THR A 102 31.39 -1.28 3.71
C THR A 102 30.87 -2.72 3.75
N SER A 103 31.07 -3.48 2.67
CA SER A 103 30.71 -4.91 2.60
C SER A 103 31.36 -5.80 3.68
N THR A 104 32.46 -5.34 4.28
CA THR A 104 33.17 -6.02 5.38
C THR A 104 32.77 -5.51 6.78
N GLY A 105 31.74 -4.66 6.88
CA GLY A 105 31.22 -4.18 8.16
C GLY A 105 31.98 -3.00 8.78
N THR A 106 32.91 -2.36 8.06
CA THR A 106 33.52 -1.10 8.53
C THR A 106 32.57 0.06 8.27
N GLN A 107 32.28 0.85 9.31
CA GLN A 107 31.37 2.00 9.22
C GLN A 107 31.96 3.10 8.32
N ILE A 108 31.14 3.63 7.42
CA ILE A 108 31.45 4.72 6.49
C ILE A 108 30.85 6.04 7.03
N ALA A 109 29.57 6.03 7.36
CA ALA A 109 28.83 7.22 7.77
C ALA A 109 27.65 6.84 8.67
N THR A 110 27.19 7.80 9.48
CA THR A 110 26.01 7.64 10.34
C THR A 110 25.31 8.99 10.50
N ASN A 111 23.99 9.00 10.59
CA ASN A 111 23.17 10.19 10.80
C ASN A 111 21.88 9.82 11.53
N ASP A 112 21.48 10.62 12.52
CA ASP A 112 20.24 10.47 13.30
C ASP A 112 19.16 11.50 12.97
N ASN A 113 19.54 12.69 12.47
CA ASN A 113 18.60 13.78 12.26
C ASN A 113 18.93 14.61 11.02
N ASN A 114 17.89 15.29 10.52
CA ASN A 114 17.93 16.22 9.38
C ASN A 114 18.56 15.61 8.11
N GLY A 115 18.67 14.28 8.07
CA GLY A 115 19.24 13.56 6.95
C GLY A 115 18.21 13.22 5.89
N ASN A 116 16.92 13.45 6.13
CA ASN A 116 15.86 13.30 5.15
C ASN A 116 15.12 14.64 4.90
N PRO A 117 15.41 15.35 3.81
CA PRO A 117 14.78 16.63 3.49
C PRO A 117 13.36 16.48 2.92
N ASP A 118 12.96 15.27 2.52
CA ASP A 118 11.69 15.04 1.82
C ASP A 118 10.49 15.05 2.77
N ILE A 119 10.71 14.75 4.06
CA ILE A 119 9.68 14.76 5.08
C ILE A 119 9.84 15.94 6.03
N PRO A 120 8.74 16.58 6.47
CA PRO A 120 8.79 17.70 7.42
C PRO A 120 9.13 17.26 8.86
N ASN A 121 9.69 16.06 9.04
CA ASN A 121 10.16 15.52 10.32
C ASN A 121 11.69 15.59 10.40
N ARG A 122 12.19 16.44 11.31
CA ARG A 122 13.64 16.61 11.55
C ARG A 122 14.32 15.41 12.20
N LEU A 123 13.56 14.46 12.74
CA LEU A 123 14.07 13.25 13.39
C LEU A 123 14.32 12.10 12.41
N ALA A 124 13.97 12.28 11.14
CA ALA A 124 14.28 11.28 10.13
C ALA A 124 15.74 11.37 9.68
N SER A 125 16.38 10.21 9.66
CA SER A 125 17.76 10.06 9.27
C SER A 125 17.90 9.86 7.77
N GLY A 126 19.09 10.20 7.29
CA GLY A 126 19.47 9.95 5.92
C GLY A 126 20.90 10.36 5.63
N LEU A 127 21.43 9.86 4.52
CA LEU A 127 22.81 10.04 4.09
C LEU A 127 22.81 10.34 2.59
N THR A 128 23.61 11.32 2.16
CA THR A 128 23.90 11.57 0.74
C THR A 128 25.41 11.56 0.57
N LEU A 129 25.94 10.62 -0.22
CA LEU A 129 27.37 10.30 -0.31
C LEU A 129 27.74 9.98 -1.75
N ASN A 130 29.00 10.22 -2.12
CA ASN A 130 29.57 9.66 -3.34
C ASN A 130 30.03 8.24 -3.07
N LEU A 131 29.44 7.25 -3.74
CA LEU A 131 29.75 5.83 -3.60
C LEU A 131 30.45 5.31 -4.85
N ASP A 132 31.45 4.46 -4.65
CA ASP A 132 32.05 3.68 -5.72
C ASP A 132 31.14 2.49 -6.06
N ALA A 133 31.38 1.84 -7.20
CA ALA A 133 30.74 0.57 -7.51
C ALA A 133 31.20 -0.49 -6.49
N GLY A 134 30.25 -1.19 -5.88
CA GLY A 134 30.55 -2.13 -4.81
C GLY A 134 29.34 -2.53 -3.98
N GLU A 135 29.59 -3.38 -3.00
CA GLU A 135 28.59 -3.79 -2.01
C GLU A 135 28.70 -2.96 -0.73
N TYR A 136 27.53 -2.65 -0.17
CA TYR A 136 27.37 -1.88 1.06
C TYR A 136 26.31 -2.53 1.95
N ILE A 137 26.34 -2.17 3.23
CA ILE A 137 25.31 -2.57 4.18
C ILE A 137 24.74 -1.30 4.82
N ALA A 138 23.44 -1.10 4.72
CA ALA A 138 22.71 -0.08 5.47
C ALA A 138 22.13 -0.71 6.75
N GLU A 139 22.23 -0.01 7.86
CA GLU A 139 21.53 -0.33 9.10
C GLU A 139 20.52 0.77 9.41
N VAL A 140 19.27 0.39 9.62
CA VAL A 140 18.24 1.25 10.20
C VAL A 140 17.94 0.74 11.60
N ARG A 141 17.99 1.65 12.59
CA ARG A 141 17.55 1.31 13.95
C ARG A 141 16.89 2.47 14.65
N TYR A 142 16.16 2.16 15.70
CA TYR A 142 15.52 3.18 16.53
C TYR A 142 16.55 3.78 17.50
N LEU A 143 16.66 5.10 17.57
CA LEU A 143 17.74 5.77 18.31
C LEU A 143 17.70 5.43 19.81
N PHE A 144 16.50 5.47 20.40
CA PHE A 144 16.30 5.32 21.85
C PHE A 144 16.06 3.88 22.31
N TRP A 145 16.09 2.89 21.40
CA TRP A 145 15.92 1.46 21.71
C TRP A 145 14.63 1.10 22.46
N GLN A 146 13.64 2.00 22.49
CA GLN A 146 12.43 1.88 23.30
C GLN A 146 11.19 1.90 22.40
N GLY A 147 10.83 0.74 21.86
CA GLY A 147 9.54 0.57 21.19
C GLY A 147 9.66 0.15 19.74
N VAL A 148 8.62 0.48 18.99
CA VAL A 148 8.36 0.02 17.63
C VAL A 148 8.38 1.21 16.70
N CYS A 149 8.96 1.05 15.52
CA CYS A 149 9.05 2.10 14.52
C CYS A 149 8.63 1.53 13.17
N ARG A 150 7.69 2.18 12.49
CA ARG A 150 7.39 1.92 11.08
C ARG A 150 8.19 2.88 10.22
N TYR A 151 8.75 2.38 9.13
CA TYR A 151 9.51 3.19 8.20
C TYR A 151 9.45 2.66 6.76
N ALA A 152 9.96 3.47 5.84
CA ALA A 152 10.43 3.03 4.53
C ALA A 152 11.89 3.46 4.35
N LEU A 153 12.74 2.58 3.80
CA LEU A 153 14.13 2.92 3.45
C LEU A 153 14.23 3.09 1.93
N ARG A 154 14.47 4.31 1.47
CA ARG A 154 14.71 4.62 0.06
C ARG A 154 16.21 4.70 -0.24
N LEU A 155 16.66 3.99 -1.26
CA LEU A 155 18.03 3.93 -1.75
C LEU A 155 18.02 4.33 -3.24
N PHE A 156 18.60 5.48 -3.60
CA PHE A 156 18.48 5.99 -4.98
C PHE A 156 19.67 6.87 -5.40
N PRO A 157 19.97 6.97 -6.71
CA PRO A 157 20.99 7.87 -7.23
C PRO A 157 20.57 9.34 -7.09
N GLY A 158 21.53 10.23 -6.86
CA GLY A 158 21.31 11.66 -6.71
C GLY A 158 20.96 12.12 -5.29
N ASP A 159 20.59 13.38 -5.17
CA ASP A 159 20.20 14.03 -3.91
C ASP A 159 18.69 14.30 -3.78
N GLN A 160 17.97 14.30 -4.91
CA GLN A 160 16.52 14.43 -4.99
C GLN A 160 15.87 13.04 -5.03
N ALA A 161 14.91 12.85 -4.14
CA ALA A 161 14.12 11.64 -4.12
C ALA A 161 13.31 11.47 -5.41
N PRO A 162 13.24 10.25 -5.96
CA PRO A 162 12.20 9.90 -6.91
C PRO A 162 10.86 9.98 -6.19
N ASP A 163 10.02 10.89 -6.66
CA ASP A 163 8.70 11.16 -6.11
C ASP A 163 7.64 10.81 -7.15
N ASN A 164 7.51 9.51 -7.39
CA ASN A 164 6.58 8.99 -8.38
C ASN A 164 5.83 7.82 -7.79
N ASP A 165 4.52 7.99 -7.65
CA ASP A 165 3.65 6.89 -7.39
C ASP A 165 3.53 6.01 -8.65
N PRO A 166 3.96 4.73 -8.61
CA PRO A 166 3.80 3.83 -9.74
C PRO A 166 2.35 3.45 -10.04
N THR A 167 1.38 3.81 -9.19
CA THR A 167 -0.05 3.50 -9.41
C THR A 167 -0.82 4.62 -10.11
N GLU A 168 -0.18 5.77 -10.34
CA GLU A 168 -0.75 6.89 -11.07
C GLU A 168 -1.03 6.59 -12.57
N PRO A 169 -2.06 7.22 -13.18
CA PRO A 169 -2.99 8.16 -12.56
C PRO A 169 -3.99 7.46 -11.65
N ASN A 170 -4.26 8.00 -10.46
CA ASN A 170 -5.32 7.54 -9.55
C ASN A 170 -5.95 8.69 -8.71
N ASP A 171 -5.69 9.94 -9.09
CA ASP A 171 -6.16 11.20 -8.47
C ASP A 171 -7.69 11.44 -8.45
N ASP A 172 -8.46 10.61 -9.15
CA ASP A 172 -9.89 10.82 -9.34
C ASP A 172 -10.71 9.52 -9.41
N ALA A 173 -12.03 9.71 -9.41
CA ALA A 173 -12.98 8.62 -9.42
C ALA A 173 -12.91 7.70 -10.65
N ASP A 174 -12.54 8.25 -11.80
CA ASP A 174 -12.48 7.52 -13.07
C ASP A 174 -11.21 6.66 -13.15
N HIS A 175 -10.17 7.03 -12.41
CA HIS A 175 -8.89 6.33 -12.31
C HIS A 175 -8.68 5.57 -11.00
N ALA A 176 -9.73 5.45 -10.18
CA ALA A 176 -9.63 4.84 -8.86
C ALA A 176 -9.10 3.39 -8.91
N VAL A 177 -8.14 3.10 -8.02
CA VAL A 177 -7.56 1.76 -7.83
C VAL A 177 -8.64 0.80 -7.33
N PRO A 178 -8.97 -0.27 -8.08
CA PRO A 178 -9.98 -1.23 -7.64
C PRO A 178 -9.42 -2.14 -6.54
N LEU A 179 -10.18 -2.23 -5.45
CA LEU A 179 -10.03 -3.25 -4.41
C LEU A 179 -11.10 -4.33 -4.58
N ASP A 180 -10.91 -5.47 -3.92
CA ASP A 180 -11.82 -6.60 -4.03
C ASP A 180 -13.22 -6.31 -3.48
N ALA A 181 -14.15 -7.22 -3.76
CA ALA A 181 -15.49 -7.15 -3.18
C ALA A 181 -15.41 -7.34 -1.65
N PHE A 182 -16.14 -6.51 -0.89
CA PHE A 182 -16.10 -6.53 0.56
C PHE A 182 -17.51 -6.68 1.15
N THR A 183 -17.71 -7.72 1.96
CA THR A 183 -18.99 -8.01 2.62
C THR A 183 -18.91 -8.04 4.15
N GLY A 184 -17.75 -7.77 4.73
CA GLY A 184 -17.45 -7.88 6.16
C GLY A 184 -16.08 -8.52 6.41
N GLY A 185 -15.59 -8.48 7.65
CA GLY A 185 -14.27 -9.01 8.01
C GLY A 185 -13.18 -7.95 7.91
N GLU A 186 -12.01 -8.31 7.38
CA GLU A 186 -10.88 -7.41 7.15
C GLU A 186 -10.36 -7.58 5.71
N MET A 187 -10.00 -6.47 5.10
CA MET A 187 -9.34 -6.36 3.81
C MET A 187 -8.23 -5.32 3.95
N ILE A 188 -7.06 -5.62 3.39
CA ILE A 188 -5.90 -4.73 3.41
C ILE A 188 -5.54 -4.40 1.97
N SER A 189 -5.36 -3.12 1.65
CA SER A 189 -4.94 -2.72 0.31
C SER A 189 -3.47 -3.08 0.04
N PRO A 190 -3.05 -3.12 -1.23
CA PRO A 190 -1.65 -2.92 -1.58
C PRO A 190 -1.08 -1.63 -0.93
N VAL A 191 0.26 -1.57 -0.81
CA VAL A 191 0.94 -0.37 -0.32
C VAL A 191 0.79 0.77 -1.32
N GLY A 192 0.10 1.83 -0.90
CA GLY A 192 -0.01 3.10 -1.62
C GLY A 192 1.17 4.01 -1.34
N PHE A 193 1.33 5.03 -2.18
CA PHE A 193 2.35 6.07 -2.02
C PHE A 193 1.76 7.41 -2.44
N ILE A 194 1.70 8.35 -1.49
CA ILE A 194 1.33 9.75 -1.79
C ILE A 194 2.63 10.52 -2.01
N SER A 195 2.72 11.24 -3.11
CA SER A 195 3.86 12.07 -3.46
C SER A 195 4.11 13.20 -2.45
N TYR A 196 5.36 13.61 -2.35
CA TYR A 196 5.80 14.67 -1.46
C TYR A 196 5.42 16.06 -1.99
N GLY A 197 5.31 17.03 -1.09
CA GLY A 197 4.97 18.42 -1.47
C GLY A 197 3.46 18.71 -1.48
N GLY A 198 2.63 17.68 -1.37
CA GLY A 198 1.18 17.76 -1.22
C GLY A 198 0.44 17.96 -2.54
N GLY A 199 -0.86 17.62 -2.54
CA GLY A 199 -1.76 17.81 -3.68
C GLY A 199 -2.18 16.52 -4.39
N ASP A 200 -1.46 15.43 -4.16
CA ASP A 200 -1.77 14.08 -4.61
C ASP A 200 -2.92 13.47 -3.79
N VAL A 201 -3.78 12.72 -4.49
CA VAL A 201 -4.97 12.06 -3.93
C VAL A 201 -5.08 10.64 -4.46
N ASP A 202 -4.64 9.65 -3.72
CA ASP A 202 -4.93 8.26 -4.10
C ASP A 202 -6.43 7.94 -3.91
N VAL A 203 -7.13 7.61 -5.00
CA VAL A 203 -8.53 7.17 -4.97
C VAL A 203 -8.63 5.65 -5.12
N TYR A 204 -9.36 5.01 -4.21
CA TYR A 204 -9.70 3.59 -4.28
C TYR A 204 -11.20 3.38 -4.43
N ASN A 205 -11.59 2.25 -5.00
CA ASN A 205 -12.97 1.77 -4.95
C ASN A 205 -13.06 0.34 -4.41
N PHE A 206 -14.10 0.04 -3.66
CA PHE A 206 -14.48 -1.33 -3.34
C PHE A 206 -16.01 -1.46 -3.42
N LYS A 207 -16.47 -2.68 -3.71
CA LYS A 207 -17.91 -2.94 -3.85
C LYS A 207 -18.42 -3.85 -2.73
N SER A 208 -19.51 -3.43 -2.10
CA SER A 208 -20.29 -4.31 -1.24
C SER A 208 -21.57 -4.77 -1.91
N ALA A 209 -21.81 -6.07 -1.91
CA ALA A 209 -23.05 -6.66 -2.40
C ALA A 209 -24.21 -6.53 -1.40
N VAL A 210 -23.92 -6.21 -0.14
CA VAL A 210 -24.89 -6.15 0.96
C VAL A 210 -24.68 -4.89 1.79
N PRO A 211 -25.68 -4.43 2.55
CA PRO A 211 -25.44 -3.38 3.55
C PRO A 211 -24.38 -3.84 4.56
N ILE A 212 -23.43 -2.96 4.88
CA ILE A 212 -22.35 -3.23 5.82
C ILE A 212 -22.69 -2.59 7.17
N THR A 213 -22.44 -3.31 8.26
CA THR A 213 -22.56 -2.78 9.63
C THR A 213 -21.18 -2.56 10.23
N GLY A 214 -20.97 -1.36 10.79
CA GLY A 214 -19.76 -1.00 11.50
C GLY A 214 -18.51 -0.97 10.62
N LEU A 215 -18.63 -0.46 9.39
CA LEU A 215 -17.51 -0.30 8.46
C LEU A 215 -16.50 0.71 9.02
N ARG A 216 -15.23 0.32 9.01
CA ARG A 216 -14.08 1.12 9.40
C ARG A 216 -13.06 1.10 8.28
N ILE A 217 -12.63 2.27 7.85
CA ILE A 217 -11.58 2.45 6.85
C ILE A 217 -10.49 3.27 7.52
N ARG A 218 -9.26 2.77 7.48
CA ARG A 218 -8.16 3.25 8.31
C ARG A 218 -6.84 3.27 7.54
N THR A 219 -6.00 4.28 7.74
CA THR A 219 -4.65 4.35 7.11
C THR A 219 -3.57 3.89 8.07
N GLN A 220 -2.86 2.80 7.76
CA GLN A 220 -1.70 2.36 8.53
C GLN A 220 -0.45 2.98 7.92
N THR A 221 0.21 3.87 8.65
CA THR A 221 1.29 4.67 8.07
C THR A 221 2.13 5.38 9.14
N TYR A 222 3.22 6.01 8.72
CA TYR A 222 3.97 6.99 9.49
C TYR A 222 3.66 8.44 9.07
N ILE A 223 2.88 8.67 8.01
CA ILE A 223 2.56 10.02 7.52
C ILE A 223 1.26 10.53 8.13
N ASP A 224 1.08 11.84 8.13
CA ASP A 224 -0.17 12.50 8.52
C ASP A 224 -1.16 12.43 7.34
N THR A 225 -2.26 11.70 7.50
CA THR A 225 -3.22 11.43 6.41
C THR A 225 -4.58 12.05 6.67
N ILE A 226 -5.34 12.30 5.61
CA ILE A 226 -6.76 12.62 5.65
C ILE A 226 -7.51 11.58 4.81
N LEU A 227 -8.54 10.97 5.40
CA LEU A 227 -9.46 10.09 4.70
C LEU A 227 -10.76 10.80 4.36
N ARG A 228 -11.25 10.58 3.14
CA ARG A 228 -12.61 10.90 2.72
C ARG A 228 -13.24 9.70 2.03
N VAL A 229 -14.40 9.28 2.52
CA VAL A 229 -15.13 8.12 2.01
C VAL A 229 -16.49 8.58 1.49
N ILE A 230 -16.79 8.24 0.25
CA ILE A 230 -18.08 8.51 -0.38
C ILE A 230 -18.83 7.17 -0.47
N ALA A 231 -19.93 7.07 0.26
CA ALA A 231 -20.80 5.90 0.27
C ALA A 231 -21.64 5.79 -1.01
N PRO A 232 -22.21 4.61 -1.32
CA PRO A 232 -23.02 4.40 -2.52
C PRO A 232 -24.24 5.32 -2.68
N ASP A 233 -24.76 5.86 -1.57
CA ASP A 233 -25.88 6.81 -1.57
C ASP A 233 -25.45 8.27 -1.73
N GLY A 234 -24.14 8.52 -1.90
CA GLY A 234 -23.54 9.85 -2.01
C GLY A 234 -23.18 10.50 -0.67
N THR A 235 -23.42 9.82 0.47
CA THR A 235 -23.03 10.35 1.78
C THR A 235 -21.51 10.40 1.89
N VAL A 236 -20.99 11.52 2.38
CA VAL A 236 -19.54 11.74 2.57
C VAL A 236 -19.21 11.61 4.06
N TYR A 237 -18.15 10.88 4.36
CA TYR A 237 -17.55 10.74 5.67
C TYR A 237 -16.07 11.08 5.57
N ASP A 238 -15.57 11.97 6.41
CA ASP A 238 -14.17 12.36 6.41
C ASP A 238 -13.60 12.38 7.83
N ASN A 239 -12.31 12.07 7.94
CA ASN A 239 -11.56 12.21 9.17
C ASN A 239 -10.06 12.30 8.90
N ASP A 240 -9.38 13.14 9.67
CA ASP A 240 -7.95 13.41 9.61
C ASP A 240 -7.20 12.49 10.60
N ASP A 241 -7.46 12.66 11.89
CA ASP A 241 -6.73 11.97 12.95
C ASP A 241 -7.57 10.90 13.67
N SER A 242 -6.90 9.83 14.09
CA SER A 242 -7.47 8.79 14.96
C SER A 242 -6.40 8.11 15.80
N SER A 243 -6.78 7.71 17.02
CA SER A 243 -5.91 6.96 17.92
C SER A 243 -5.84 5.46 17.60
N TRP A 244 -6.25 5.05 16.40
CA TRP A 244 -6.34 3.64 16.04
C TRP A 244 -4.96 3.02 15.79
N ASP A 245 -4.03 3.76 15.16
CA ASP A 245 -2.66 3.32 14.92
C ASP A 245 -1.79 3.73 16.13
N PRO A 246 -1.34 2.79 16.98
CA PRO A 246 -0.52 3.11 18.13
C PRO A 246 0.85 3.69 17.76
N LEU A 247 1.29 3.55 16.51
CA LEU A 247 2.56 4.08 16.01
C LEU A 247 2.39 5.43 15.30
N ASN A 248 1.16 5.87 15.06
CA ASN A 248 0.91 7.16 14.43
C ASN A 248 -0.46 7.73 14.82
N GLY A 249 -0.47 8.70 15.73
CA GLY A 249 -1.71 9.37 16.14
C GLY A 249 -2.32 10.28 15.06
N ALA A 250 -1.57 10.54 13.97
CA ALA A 250 -2.02 11.28 12.79
C ALA A 250 -2.51 10.35 11.65
N ALA A 251 -2.72 9.07 11.96
CA ALA A 251 -3.37 8.15 11.05
C ALA A 251 -4.89 8.35 11.08
N SER A 252 -5.54 8.28 9.93
CA SER A 252 -6.97 8.51 9.82
C SER A 252 -7.81 7.26 10.06
N GLU A 253 -9.04 7.49 10.50
CA GLU A 253 -10.10 6.47 10.56
C GLU A 253 -11.46 7.07 10.20
N VAL A 254 -12.15 6.49 9.23
CA VAL A 254 -13.57 6.74 9.00
C VAL A 254 -14.40 5.57 9.54
N TYR A 255 -15.45 5.87 10.32
CA TYR A 255 -16.40 4.88 10.82
C TYR A 255 -17.82 5.14 10.28
N ILE A 256 -18.38 4.14 9.61
CA ILE A 256 -19.73 4.15 9.04
C ILE A 256 -20.56 3.06 9.76
N PRO A 257 -21.46 3.44 10.68
CA PRO A 257 -22.22 2.46 11.46
C PRO A 257 -23.11 1.55 10.61
N LEU A 258 -23.73 2.11 9.57
CA LEU A 258 -24.60 1.41 8.63
C LEU A 258 -24.33 1.98 7.23
N GLY A 259 -23.67 1.20 6.39
CA GLY A 259 -23.36 1.54 5.02
C GLY A 259 -24.27 0.81 4.04
N PRO A 260 -24.82 1.46 3.00
CA PRO A 260 -25.63 0.78 1.98
C PRO A 260 -24.79 -0.20 1.13
N ALA A 261 -25.47 -1.14 0.48
CA ALA A 261 -24.84 -1.94 -0.58
C ALA A 261 -24.50 -1.04 -1.78
N GLY A 262 -23.38 -1.32 -2.44
CA GLY A 262 -22.93 -0.60 -3.63
C GLY A 262 -21.43 -0.33 -3.62
N THR A 263 -21.01 0.61 -4.45
CA THR A 263 -19.60 1.02 -4.58
C THR A 263 -19.28 2.13 -3.59
N TYR A 264 -18.24 1.92 -2.80
CA TYR A 264 -17.63 2.94 -1.96
C TYR A 264 -16.39 3.49 -2.68
N GLN A 265 -16.19 4.79 -2.57
CA GLN A 265 -14.97 5.46 -2.97
C GLN A 265 -14.22 5.93 -1.73
N VAL A 266 -12.91 5.70 -1.70
CA VAL A 266 -12.02 6.10 -0.61
C VAL A 266 -10.93 6.98 -1.20
N GLU A 267 -10.92 8.25 -0.82
CA GLU A 267 -9.86 9.19 -1.15
C GLU A 267 -8.89 9.25 0.04
N VAL A 268 -7.60 9.05 -0.22
CA VAL A 268 -6.51 9.19 0.75
C VAL A 268 -5.69 10.40 0.35
N ARG A 269 -5.41 11.28 1.30
CA ARG A 269 -4.59 12.47 1.10
C ARG A 269 -3.62 12.61 2.26
N THR A 270 -2.63 13.49 2.13
CA THR A 270 -1.81 13.92 3.26
C THR A 270 -2.23 15.28 3.78
N PHE A 271 -2.01 15.50 5.08
CA PHE A 271 -2.07 16.85 5.63
C PHE A 271 -0.84 17.65 5.17
N GLY A 272 -1.03 18.89 4.72
CA GLY A 272 0.08 19.77 4.36
C GLY A 272 0.94 19.28 3.19
N THR A 273 2.26 19.19 3.39
CA THR A 273 3.25 18.80 2.36
C THR A 273 3.85 17.42 2.62
N TRP A 274 3.23 16.61 3.49
CA TRP A 274 3.68 15.25 3.74
C TRP A 274 3.50 14.38 2.49
N GLY A 275 4.32 13.35 2.38
CA GLY A 275 4.23 12.28 1.38
C GLY A 275 4.85 11.01 1.98
N GLY A 276 4.60 9.87 1.35
CA GLY A 276 5.13 8.59 1.78
C GLY A 276 4.16 7.44 1.64
N TYR A 277 4.52 6.32 2.26
CA TYR A 277 3.83 5.04 2.09
C TYR A 277 2.74 4.81 3.15
N TYR A 278 1.66 4.16 2.75
CA TYR A 278 0.58 3.76 3.65
C TYR A 278 -0.11 2.48 3.14
N GLN A 279 -0.96 1.90 3.99
CA GLN A 279 -1.90 0.85 3.60
C GLN A 279 -3.29 1.17 4.15
N LEU A 280 -4.33 0.84 3.41
CA LEU A 280 -5.71 0.89 3.90
C LEU A 280 -6.08 -0.41 4.59
N HIS A 281 -6.57 -0.30 5.83
CA HIS A 281 -7.27 -1.37 6.54
C HIS A 281 -8.77 -1.10 6.49
N ILE A 282 -9.49 -1.93 5.74
CA ILE A 282 -10.94 -1.90 5.62
C ILE A 282 -11.48 -3.05 6.46
N SER A 283 -12.32 -2.74 7.44
CA SER A 283 -12.90 -3.76 8.32
C SER A 283 -14.35 -3.49 8.64
N ALA A 284 -15.13 -4.53 8.87
CA ALA A 284 -16.52 -4.41 9.28
C ALA A 284 -16.99 -5.67 9.99
N ALA A 285 -18.15 -5.60 10.64
CA ALA A 285 -18.77 -6.79 11.21
C ALA A 285 -18.98 -7.84 10.11
N LEU A 286 -18.64 -9.10 10.40
CA LEU A 286 -19.00 -10.21 9.53
C LEU A 286 -20.53 -10.27 9.42
N PRO A 287 -21.07 -10.61 8.23
CA PRO A 287 -22.49 -10.84 8.09
C PRO A 287 -22.87 -12.02 9.00
N THR A 288 -23.96 -11.88 9.74
CA THR A 288 -24.48 -12.96 10.60
C THR A 288 -25.16 -14.07 9.79
N GLU A 289 -25.44 -13.80 8.51
CA GLU A 289 -25.98 -14.75 7.55
C GLU A 289 -25.41 -14.51 6.14
N ILE A 290 -24.91 -15.57 5.50
CA ILE A 290 -24.58 -15.61 4.07
C ILE A 290 -25.63 -16.46 3.38
N THR A 291 -26.22 -15.91 2.32
CA THR A 291 -27.26 -16.59 1.55
C THR A 291 -26.79 -16.83 0.11
N LEU A 292 -26.83 -18.09 -0.33
CA LEU A 292 -26.62 -18.50 -1.71
C LEU A 292 -27.92 -19.09 -2.26
N GLN A 293 -28.39 -18.59 -3.39
CA GLN A 293 -29.57 -19.12 -4.09
C GLN A 293 -29.13 -19.81 -5.38
N GLU A 294 -29.50 -21.08 -5.57
CA GLU A 294 -29.30 -21.83 -6.81
C GLU A 294 -30.63 -22.46 -7.25
N GLY A 295 -31.24 -21.90 -8.31
CA GLY A 295 -32.58 -22.30 -8.74
C GLY A 295 -33.61 -22.08 -7.64
N ASN A 296 -34.27 -23.16 -7.19
CA ASN A 296 -35.22 -23.14 -6.07
C ASN A 296 -34.57 -23.46 -4.70
N ALA A 297 -33.27 -23.80 -4.68
CA ALA A 297 -32.56 -24.11 -3.45
C ALA A 297 -31.96 -22.84 -2.83
N LEU A 298 -32.16 -22.70 -1.52
CA LEU A 298 -31.66 -21.60 -0.71
C LEU A 298 -30.69 -22.17 0.34
N PHE A 299 -29.42 -21.80 0.23
CA PHE A 299 -28.39 -22.15 1.19
C PHE A 299 -28.14 -20.95 2.11
N ARG A 300 -28.25 -21.17 3.42
CA ARG A 300 -28.06 -20.14 4.44
C ARG A 300 -26.98 -20.58 5.40
N LEU A 301 -25.84 -19.90 5.37
CA LEU A 301 -24.85 -19.95 6.43
C LEU A 301 -25.28 -18.94 7.48
N ARG A 302 -25.60 -19.38 8.70
CA ARG A 302 -26.13 -18.52 9.78
C ARG A 302 -25.26 -18.63 11.02
N SER A 303 -25.38 -17.65 11.92
CA SER A 303 -24.66 -17.60 13.19
C SER A 303 -23.14 -17.63 13.01
N LEU A 304 -22.68 -16.98 11.93
CA LEU A 304 -21.25 -16.86 11.63
C LEU A 304 -20.58 -16.06 12.74
N THR A 305 -19.54 -16.64 13.32
CA THR A 305 -18.70 -16.03 14.34
C THR A 305 -17.25 -16.22 13.91
N GLY A 306 -16.37 -15.31 14.32
CA GLY A 306 -14.92 -15.39 14.10
C GLY A 306 -14.19 -15.18 15.43
N ALA A 307 -12.98 -15.71 15.58
CA ALA A 307 -12.09 -15.39 16.69
C ALA A 307 -10.80 -14.83 16.15
N ARG A 308 -10.17 -14.05 17.03
CA ARG A 308 -8.92 -13.34 16.78
C ARG A 308 -7.69 -14.22 17.00
N ASP A 309 -7.82 -15.30 17.78
CA ASP A 309 -6.72 -16.15 18.22
C ASP A 309 -7.02 -17.65 18.02
N ARG A 310 -5.98 -18.42 17.74
CA ARG A 310 -6.04 -19.89 17.68
C ARG A 310 -6.18 -20.48 19.07
N THR A 311 -7.31 -21.15 19.35
CA THR A 311 -7.50 -21.87 20.62
C THR A 311 -7.30 -23.36 20.41
N ALA A 312 -6.30 -23.96 21.06
CA ALA A 312 -5.94 -25.38 20.91
C ALA A 312 -7.03 -26.39 21.35
N THR A 313 -8.14 -25.91 21.91
CA THR A 313 -9.25 -26.73 22.44
C THR A 313 -10.53 -26.66 21.60
N ASN A 314 -10.52 -25.95 20.46
CA ASN A 314 -11.71 -25.75 19.64
C ASN A 314 -11.57 -26.49 18.30
N ASN A 315 -12.41 -27.49 18.07
CA ASN A 315 -12.45 -28.30 16.83
C ASN A 315 -13.12 -27.57 15.65
N ALA A 316 -13.20 -26.25 15.73
CA ALA A 316 -13.64 -25.34 14.69
C ALA A 316 -12.71 -24.11 14.79
N ASP A 317 -11.78 -23.99 13.85
CA ASP A 317 -10.71 -22.99 13.86
C ASP A 317 -11.11 -21.79 13.00
N TRP A 318 -10.62 -20.60 13.40
CA TRP A 318 -10.94 -19.30 12.80
C TRP A 318 -9.65 -18.50 12.49
N LEU A 319 -9.74 -17.78 11.37
CA LEU A 319 -8.86 -16.80 10.68
C LEU A 319 -7.73 -16.11 11.48
N TYR A 320 -6.50 -16.06 10.92
CA TYR A 320 -5.46 -15.07 11.30
C TYR A 320 -4.51 -14.71 10.14
N ALA A 321 -4.31 -13.39 9.97
CA ALA A 321 -3.21 -12.68 9.29
C ALA A 321 -2.99 -12.87 7.78
N GLY A 322 -3.96 -12.46 6.96
CA GLY A 322 -3.70 -11.92 5.62
C GLY A 322 -3.05 -12.87 4.59
N ALA A 323 -2.89 -14.15 4.91
CA ALA A 323 -2.50 -15.22 4.00
C ALA A 323 -3.54 -16.32 4.18
N ASP A 324 -4.50 -16.36 3.27
CA ASP A 324 -5.74 -17.10 3.45
C ASP A 324 -5.59 -18.59 3.11
N HIS A 325 -6.34 -19.44 3.82
CA HIS A 325 -6.30 -20.90 3.72
C HIS A 325 -7.65 -21.49 4.20
N PHE A 326 -8.55 -21.84 3.26
CA PHE A 326 -9.80 -22.55 3.55
C PHE A 326 -9.57 -24.03 3.93
N PHE A 327 -9.37 -24.35 5.22
CA PHE A 327 -9.24 -25.76 5.68
C PHE A 327 -10.31 -26.11 6.70
N GLN A 328 -11.50 -26.52 6.22
CA GLN A 328 -12.50 -27.18 7.06
C GLN A 328 -12.76 -28.60 6.55
N GLN A 329 -12.55 -29.61 7.39
CA GLN A 329 -12.63 -31.03 7.03
C GLN A 329 -14.07 -31.58 6.88
N GLY A 330 -15.10 -30.74 6.82
CA GLY A 330 -16.45 -31.22 6.58
C GLY A 330 -17.50 -30.14 6.72
N TRP A 331 -18.31 -30.00 5.68
CA TRP A 331 -19.55 -29.24 5.73
C TRP A 331 -20.67 -30.18 6.16
N TRP A 332 -21.58 -29.70 7.00
CA TRP A 332 -22.83 -30.38 7.29
C TRP A 332 -24.04 -29.50 7.05
N TYR A 333 -25.14 -30.10 6.59
CA TYR A 333 -26.40 -29.43 6.39
C TYR A 333 -27.52 -30.14 7.16
N ARG A 334 -28.59 -29.38 7.45
CA ARG A 334 -29.87 -29.89 7.94
C ARG A 334 -30.97 -29.35 7.04
N ILE A 335 -31.95 -30.18 6.74
CA ILE A 335 -33.16 -29.74 6.04
C ILE A 335 -34.13 -29.24 7.11
N GLU A 336 -34.38 -27.93 7.11
CA GLU A 336 -35.27 -27.26 8.04
C GLU A 336 -36.67 -27.87 7.98
N GLY A 337 -37.24 -28.21 9.15
CA GLY A 337 -38.56 -28.81 9.27
C GLY A 337 -38.67 -30.30 8.88
N VAL A 338 -37.58 -30.92 8.39
CA VAL A 338 -37.62 -32.31 7.89
C VAL A 338 -36.73 -33.23 8.73
N HIS A 339 -35.50 -32.83 9.08
CA HIS A 339 -34.54 -33.71 9.75
C HIS A 339 -33.96 -33.11 11.04
N SER A 340 -33.75 -33.94 12.07
CA SER A 340 -33.02 -33.61 13.31
C SER A 340 -31.54 -34.01 13.30
N ARG A 341 -31.06 -34.62 12.21
CA ARG A 341 -29.67 -35.10 12.05
C ARG A 341 -28.87 -34.19 11.12
N GLU A 342 -27.58 -34.02 11.43
CA GLU A 342 -26.59 -33.35 10.57
C GLU A 342 -26.12 -34.31 9.48
N PHE A 343 -26.11 -33.87 8.22
CA PHE A 343 -25.63 -34.64 7.08
C PHE A 343 -24.35 -34.02 6.56
N THR A 344 -23.29 -34.79 6.37
CA THR A 344 -22.08 -34.26 5.73
C THR A 344 -22.33 -34.05 4.23
N LEU A 345 -21.73 -33.04 3.59
CA LEU A 345 -21.86 -32.84 2.13
C LEU A 345 -21.42 -34.07 1.32
N SER A 346 -20.54 -34.91 1.88
CA SER A 346 -20.12 -36.19 1.27
C SER A 346 -21.20 -37.28 1.25
N THR A 347 -22.33 -37.10 1.96
CA THR A 347 -23.45 -38.06 1.95
C THR A 347 -24.45 -37.83 0.82
N LEU A 348 -24.23 -36.83 -0.03
CA LEU A 348 -25.01 -36.58 -1.24
C LEU A 348 -24.64 -37.47 -2.43
N THR A 349 -23.65 -38.36 -2.30
CA THR A 349 -23.15 -39.17 -3.43
C THR A 349 -23.33 -40.67 -3.23
N LEU A 350 -24.11 -41.28 -4.14
CA LEU A 350 -23.89 -42.66 -4.59
C LEU A 350 -22.91 -42.63 -5.76
N VAL A 351 -22.03 -43.64 -5.85
CA VAL A 351 -21.08 -43.79 -6.97
C VAL A 351 -21.87 -43.92 -8.28
N GLY A 352 -21.67 -42.99 -9.22
CA GLY A 352 -22.20 -43.07 -10.60
C GLY A 352 -23.35 -42.12 -10.97
N GLN A 353 -23.67 -41.09 -10.17
CA GLN A 353 -24.68 -40.10 -10.55
C GLN A 353 -24.07 -38.95 -11.38
N ASP A 354 -24.62 -38.67 -12.56
CA ASP A 354 -24.47 -37.35 -13.21
C ASP A 354 -25.27 -36.33 -12.37
N GLN A 355 -24.58 -35.30 -11.86
CA GLN A 355 -25.11 -34.37 -10.85
C GLN A 355 -25.51 -33.02 -11.49
N PRO A 356 -26.81 -32.73 -11.71
CA PRO A 356 -27.27 -31.43 -12.23
C PRO A 356 -27.31 -30.30 -11.16
N ASN A 357 -27.05 -30.60 -9.89
CA ASN A 357 -27.15 -29.65 -8.77
C ASN A 357 -25.79 -29.53 -8.05
N ARG A 358 -24.84 -28.81 -8.65
CA ARG A 358 -23.58 -28.46 -8.01
C ARG A 358 -23.60 -26.98 -7.64
N ALA A 359 -23.77 -26.67 -6.36
CA ALA A 359 -23.42 -25.37 -5.83
C ALA A 359 -21.90 -25.28 -5.69
N PHE A 360 -21.26 -24.43 -6.48
CA PHE A 360 -19.87 -24.07 -6.28
C PHE A 360 -19.83 -22.83 -5.39
N LEU A 361 -19.34 -22.98 -4.16
CA LEU A 361 -18.82 -21.83 -3.44
C LEU A 361 -17.44 -21.55 -4.02
N THR A 362 -17.38 -20.60 -4.95
CA THR A 362 -16.11 -20.10 -5.46
C THR A 362 -15.70 -18.99 -4.51
N TYR A 363 -14.83 -19.33 -3.57
CA TYR A 363 -14.09 -18.35 -2.81
C TYR A 363 -12.93 -17.91 -3.68
N SER A 364 -12.93 -16.65 -4.11
CA SER A 364 -11.78 -16.05 -4.80
C SER A 364 -10.93 -15.45 -3.71
N GLU A 365 -9.79 -16.11 -3.48
CA GLU A 365 -8.77 -15.76 -2.51
C GLU A 365 -7.89 -14.63 -3.04
#